data_AF-A0A8W8JIU1-F1
#
_entry.id   AF-A0A8W8JIU1-F1
#
_cell.length_a   1.000
_cell.length_b   1.000
_cell.length_c   1.000
_cell.angle_alpha   90.00
_cell.angle_beta   90.00
_cell.angle_gamma   90.00
#
_symmetry.space_group_name_H-M   'P 1'
#
loop_
_entity.id
_entity.type
_entity.pdbx_description
1 polymer ?
#
loop_
_entity_poly.entity_id
_entity_poly.type
_entity_poly.pdbx_seq_one_letter_code
_entity_poly.pdbx_strand_id
1 'polypeptide(L)'
;MDMYGGYIAFFCFVFINICCQRTECCRIWDEKHLHCKECYPGYLGWNCSEQCRYPNYGRFCQELCKCEEKFCDIATGCVEPDKTNCPPGYLGQNCQERCRYPNYGIDCQGLCECEKKLCDVATGCISPADECPSGYLGHNCSKQCNYPNYGNHCQGFCECEERFCDIANGCFSPDEGCIDGYIGEGCRQSCQYPSYGKDCQKLCECAESVCNFTTGCDTFKHNVLKLDESHESMVKQITGNPLMAIIVSVSVVFSVLMSAIISLVIWRLKRPDRTIMRASSPVQEQQTSNKATTLGAANTYCFNDDARLSHFYSSPIEISSSLNNPE
;
A
#
# COMPACT_ATOMS: atom_id res chain seq x y z
N MET A 1 -9.23 5.64 60.60
CA MET A 1 -8.31 4.50 60.45
C MET A 1 -8.48 3.95 59.04
N ASP A 2 -8.00 4.59 57.97
CA ASP A 2 -6.72 5.29 57.77
C ASP A 2 -5.51 4.36 57.89
N MET A 3 -5.27 3.53 56.86
CA MET A 3 -3.96 2.91 56.65
C MET A 3 -3.62 2.60 55.16
N TYR A 4 -4.36 3.16 54.19
CA TYR A 4 -4.05 2.97 52.76
C TYR A 4 -3.96 4.27 51.94
N GLY A 5 -4.59 5.38 52.36
CA GLY A 5 -4.52 6.66 51.64
C GLY A 5 -3.16 7.37 51.69
N GLY A 6 -2.39 7.18 52.77
CA GLY A 6 -1.10 7.86 52.96
C GLY A 6 0.05 7.35 52.07
N TYR A 7 0.04 6.05 51.73
CA TYR A 7 1.12 5.46 50.93
C TYR A 7 1.09 5.92 49.47
N ILE A 8 -0.11 6.07 48.88
CA ILE A 8 -0.26 6.50 47.48
C ILE A 8 0.21 7.96 47.32
N ALA A 9 -0.16 8.85 48.26
CA ALA A 9 0.28 10.24 48.24
C ALA A 9 1.81 10.39 48.41
N PHE A 10 2.44 9.57 49.25
CA PHE A 10 3.90 9.63 49.45
C PHE A 10 4.68 9.14 48.23
N PHE A 11 4.15 8.15 47.49
CA PHE A 11 4.71 7.73 46.21
C PHE A 11 4.58 8.80 45.11
N CYS A 12 3.52 9.62 45.09
CA CYS A 12 3.44 10.76 44.16
C CYS A 12 4.51 11.83 44.44
N PHE A 13 4.87 12.09 45.70
CA PHE A 13 5.82 13.16 46.05
C PHE A 13 7.30 12.84 45.77
N VAL A 14 7.68 11.55 45.75
CA VAL A 14 9.06 11.15 45.41
C VAL A 14 9.27 11.05 43.88
N PHE A 15 8.20 10.82 43.13
CA PHE A 15 8.24 10.61 41.68
C PHE A 15 7.63 11.77 40.88
N ILE A 16 8.16 12.99 41.06
CA ILE A 16 7.80 14.24 40.34
C ILE A 16 8.14 14.21 38.82
N ASN A 17 8.35 13.02 38.25
CA ASN A 17 8.51 12.79 36.80
C ASN A 17 7.39 11.91 36.19
N ILE A 18 6.37 11.50 36.96
CA ILE A 18 5.23 10.71 36.46
C ILE A 18 4.05 11.63 36.11
N CYS A 19 4.29 12.62 35.25
CA CYS A 19 3.24 13.29 34.47
C CYS A 19 3.25 12.90 32.99
N CYS A 20 4.26 12.14 32.53
CA CYS A 20 4.32 11.65 31.15
C CYS A 20 4.92 10.23 31.08
N GLN A 21 4.30 9.29 31.81
CA GLN A 21 4.60 7.88 31.67
C GLN A 21 3.35 7.13 31.20
N ARG A 22 3.34 6.81 29.90
CA ARG A 22 2.39 5.94 29.18
C ARG A 22 1.04 6.58 28.82
N THR A 23 0.78 6.65 27.50
CA THR A 23 -0.52 6.78 26.81
C THR A 23 -1.45 7.98 27.07
N GLU A 24 -1.34 8.72 28.19
CA GLU A 24 -2.38 9.73 28.51
C GLU A 24 -2.07 11.16 28.02
N CYS A 25 -0.82 11.47 27.68
CA CYS A 25 -0.44 12.76 27.07
C CYS A 25 -0.34 12.69 25.53
N CYS A 26 -0.51 11.51 24.94
CA CYS A 26 -0.12 11.25 23.56
C CYS A 26 -0.86 10.04 22.97
N ARG A 27 -1.55 10.23 21.84
CA ARG A 27 -2.45 9.20 21.27
C ARG A 27 -2.01 8.60 19.93
N ILE A 28 -1.06 9.21 19.22
CA ILE A 28 -0.25 8.52 18.20
C ILE A 28 1.19 8.51 18.68
N TRP A 29 1.63 7.36 19.17
CA TRP A 29 2.96 7.16 19.73
C TRP A 29 3.83 6.39 18.74
N ASP A 30 5.02 6.91 18.43
CA ASP A 30 6.02 6.17 17.67
C ASP A 30 6.87 5.34 18.63
N GLU A 31 6.61 4.03 18.73
CA GLU A 31 7.38 3.11 19.59
C GLU A 31 8.86 3.00 19.20
N LYS A 32 9.20 3.21 17.92
CA LYS A 32 10.57 3.10 17.40
C LYS A 32 11.40 4.33 17.74
N HIS A 33 10.79 5.51 17.74
CA HIS A 33 11.46 6.79 17.96
C HIS A 33 11.08 7.49 19.28
N LEU A 34 10.28 6.84 20.13
CA LEU A 34 9.93 7.25 21.50
C LEU A 34 9.43 8.70 21.63
N HIS A 35 8.60 9.14 20.67
CA HIS A 35 7.99 10.47 20.69
C HIS A 35 6.55 10.44 20.16
N CYS A 36 5.84 11.56 20.35
CA CYS A 36 4.52 11.76 19.79
C CYS A 36 4.59 12.04 18.29
N LYS A 37 3.97 11.17 17.49
CA LYS A 37 3.79 11.42 16.08
C LYS A 37 2.66 12.43 15.89
N GLU A 38 2.95 13.49 15.15
CA GLU A 38 1.99 14.49 14.76
C GLU A 38 1.01 13.99 13.68
N CYS A 39 -0.16 14.62 13.60
CA CYS A 39 -1.07 14.45 12.48
C CYS A 39 -0.42 14.87 11.15
N TYR A 40 -0.88 14.26 10.05
CA TYR A 40 -0.59 14.78 8.72
C TYR A 40 -1.22 16.18 8.56
N PRO A 41 -0.61 17.09 7.78
CA PRO A 41 -1.22 18.38 7.45
C PRO A 41 -2.63 18.19 6.90
N GLY A 42 -3.55 19.08 7.26
CA GLY A 42 -4.98 18.91 6.95
C GLY A 42 -5.79 18.18 8.02
N TYR A 43 -5.15 17.62 9.06
CA TYR A 43 -5.84 16.89 10.12
C TYR A 43 -5.46 17.38 11.53
N LEU A 44 -6.45 17.41 12.42
CA LEU A 44 -6.35 17.79 13.82
C LEU A 44 -7.07 16.77 14.72
N GLY A 45 -7.05 17.04 16.02
CA GLY A 45 -7.80 16.28 17.00
C GLY A 45 -7.03 15.07 17.53
N TRP A 46 -7.62 14.41 18.51
CA TRP A 46 -6.92 13.48 19.40
C TRP A 46 -6.37 12.23 18.71
N ASN A 47 -6.92 11.83 17.57
CA ASN A 47 -6.49 10.70 16.73
C ASN A 47 -6.34 11.12 15.26
N CYS A 48 -6.18 12.41 14.98
CA CYS A 48 -6.10 12.94 13.61
C CYS A 48 -7.31 12.58 12.72
N SER A 49 -8.49 12.36 13.32
CA SER A 49 -9.73 12.06 12.58
C SER A 49 -10.56 13.29 12.24
N GLU A 50 -10.17 14.48 12.72
CA GLU A 50 -10.85 15.73 12.39
C GLU A 50 -10.08 16.42 11.26
N GLN A 51 -10.77 16.77 10.18
CA GLN A 51 -10.19 17.46 9.02
C GLN A 51 -10.24 18.98 9.23
N CYS A 52 -9.27 19.72 8.68
CA CYS A 52 -9.35 21.19 8.62
C CYS A 52 -10.64 21.63 7.92
N ARG A 53 -11.36 22.57 8.53
CA ARG A 53 -12.53 23.21 7.91
C ARG A 53 -12.08 24.45 7.15
N TYR A 54 -12.61 24.65 5.95
CA TYR A 54 -12.46 25.90 5.21
C TYR A 54 -12.85 27.10 6.11
N PRO A 55 -12.10 28.21 6.13
CA PRO A 55 -10.97 28.56 5.25
C PRO A 55 -9.59 28.05 5.69
N ASN A 56 -9.50 27.17 6.68
CA ASN A 56 -8.21 26.74 7.25
C ASN A 56 -7.62 25.49 6.59
N TYR A 57 -6.29 25.43 6.55
CA TYR A 57 -5.53 24.29 6.01
C TYR A 57 -4.19 24.12 6.75
N GLY A 58 -3.45 23.08 6.39
CA GLY A 58 -2.03 22.92 6.74
C GLY A 58 -1.81 22.31 8.13
N ARG A 59 -0.66 22.63 8.73
CA ARG A 59 -0.26 22.07 10.03
C ARG A 59 -1.13 22.66 11.15
N PHE A 60 -1.77 21.79 11.96
CA PHE A 60 -2.77 22.16 12.97
C PHE A 60 -3.91 23.08 12.47
N CYS A 61 -4.15 23.13 11.15
CA CYS A 61 -5.12 24.05 10.53
C CYS A 61 -4.87 25.54 10.86
N GLN A 62 -3.61 25.94 11.04
CA GLN A 62 -3.23 27.32 11.37
C GLN A 62 -3.06 28.22 10.14
N GLU A 63 -3.03 27.65 8.93
CA GLU A 63 -2.91 28.39 7.68
C GLU A 63 -4.30 28.75 7.12
N LEU A 64 -4.37 29.71 6.19
CA LEU A 64 -5.61 30.29 5.69
C LEU A 64 -5.64 30.36 4.16
N CYS A 65 -6.60 29.68 3.55
CA CYS A 65 -6.88 29.75 2.12
C CYS A 65 -7.41 31.13 1.72
N LYS A 66 -6.81 31.71 0.67
CA LYS A 66 -7.22 32.97 0.01
C LYS A 66 -7.86 32.72 -1.36
N CYS A 67 -8.61 31.64 -1.46
CA CYS A 67 -9.26 31.11 -2.66
C CYS A 67 -10.65 30.57 -2.29
N GLU A 68 -11.48 30.26 -3.28
CA GLU A 68 -12.76 29.56 -3.07
C GLU A 68 -12.54 28.17 -2.45
N GLU A 69 -13.50 27.69 -1.67
CA GLU A 69 -13.45 26.38 -0.97
C GLU A 69 -13.10 25.21 -1.90
N LYS A 70 -13.63 25.21 -3.13
CA LYS A 70 -13.36 24.20 -4.17
C LYS A 70 -11.89 24.14 -4.66
N PHE A 71 -11.08 25.14 -4.30
CA PHE A 71 -9.66 25.26 -4.63
C PHE A 71 -8.76 25.28 -3.39
N CYS A 72 -9.31 24.98 -2.21
CA CYS A 72 -8.57 24.90 -0.95
C CYS A 72 -8.32 23.44 -0.59
N ASP A 73 -7.13 22.92 -0.91
CA ASP A 73 -6.68 21.64 -0.37
C ASP A 73 -6.38 21.77 1.12
N ILE A 74 -6.81 20.78 1.91
CA ILE A 74 -6.66 20.81 3.37
C ILE A 74 -5.21 20.73 3.86
N ALA A 75 -4.29 20.17 3.07
CA ALA A 75 -2.90 19.99 3.46
C ALA A 75 -1.99 21.08 2.87
N THR A 76 -2.23 21.50 1.62
CA THR A 76 -1.37 22.43 0.87
C THR A 76 -1.96 23.81 0.62
N GLY A 77 -3.26 24.00 0.86
CA GLY A 77 -3.93 25.29 0.75
C GLY A 77 -4.45 25.58 -0.64
N CYS A 78 -4.28 26.82 -1.12
CA CYS A 78 -4.81 27.22 -2.41
C CYS A 78 -4.06 26.58 -3.57
N VAL A 79 -4.69 25.58 -4.18
CA VAL A 79 -4.30 25.06 -5.50
C VAL A 79 -4.87 25.99 -6.56
N GLU A 80 -4.02 26.58 -7.40
CA GLU A 80 -4.54 27.29 -8.57
C GLU A 80 -5.23 26.26 -9.49
N PRO A 81 -6.42 26.55 -10.04
CA PRO A 81 -6.97 25.74 -11.10
C PRO A 81 -6.01 25.77 -12.29
N ASP A 82 -5.40 24.61 -12.57
CA ASP A 82 -4.32 24.49 -13.53
C ASP A 82 -4.71 25.15 -14.86
N LYS A 83 -3.90 26.13 -15.28
CA LYS A 83 -4.25 26.99 -16.42
C LYS A 83 -4.13 26.29 -17.78
N THR A 84 -3.75 25.02 -17.75
CA THR A 84 -3.65 24.09 -18.87
C THR A 84 -4.12 22.71 -18.42
N ASN A 85 -5.42 22.41 -18.60
CA ASN A 85 -6.00 21.07 -18.40
C ASN A 85 -5.55 20.09 -19.49
N CYS A 86 -4.24 19.96 -19.72
CA CYS A 86 -3.69 19.03 -20.69
C CYS A 86 -3.42 17.66 -20.08
N PRO A 87 -3.76 16.57 -20.79
CA PRO A 87 -3.41 15.23 -20.33
C PRO A 87 -1.88 15.09 -20.26
N PRO A 88 -1.35 14.28 -19.32
CA PRO A 88 0.09 14.03 -19.21
C PRO A 88 0.69 13.63 -20.56
N GLY A 89 1.81 14.25 -20.93
CA GLY A 89 2.45 14.05 -22.24
C GLY A 89 2.10 15.10 -23.30
N TYR A 90 1.26 16.08 -22.98
CA TYR A 90 0.82 17.14 -23.90
C TYR A 90 0.81 18.52 -23.26
N LEU A 91 1.06 19.55 -24.08
CA LEU A 91 1.08 20.96 -23.68
C LEU A 91 0.40 21.85 -24.75
N GLY A 92 0.32 23.15 -24.44
CA GLY A 92 -0.20 24.18 -25.36
C GLY A 92 -1.71 24.39 -25.23
N GLN A 93 -2.22 25.46 -25.85
CA GLN A 93 -3.58 25.98 -25.60
C GLN A 93 -4.73 25.00 -25.90
N ASN A 94 -4.49 24.02 -26.77
CA ASN A 94 -5.43 22.94 -27.13
C ASN A 94 -4.84 21.54 -26.89
N CYS A 95 -3.75 21.42 -26.12
CA CYS A 95 -3.12 20.15 -25.76
C CYS A 95 -2.69 19.27 -26.95
N GLN A 96 -2.31 19.89 -28.07
CA GLN A 96 -1.86 19.18 -29.28
C GLN A 96 -0.32 19.05 -29.36
N GLU A 97 0.43 19.77 -28.53
CA GLU A 97 1.88 19.72 -28.55
C GLU A 97 2.38 18.59 -27.64
N ARG A 98 2.76 17.46 -28.24
CA ARG A 98 3.33 16.31 -27.50
C ARG A 98 4.67 16.69 -26.86
N CYS A 99 4.92 16.22 -25.63
CA CYS A 99 6.21 16.39 -24.96
C CYS A 99 7.37 15.93 -25.85
N ARG A 100 8.43 16.75 -25.90
CA ARG A 100 9.67 16.42 -26.60
C ARG A 100 10.60 15.69 -25.64
N TYR A 101 11.08 14.51 -26.04
CA TYR A 101 12.17 13.80 -25.35
C TYR A 101 13.33 14.78 -25.06
N PRO A 102 13.89 14.80 -23.83
CA PRO A 102 13.72 13.80 -22.76
C PRO A 102 12.51 14.00 -21.83
N ASN A 103 11.60 14.93 -22.11
CA ASN A 103 10.55 15.29 -21.16
C ASN A 103 9.27 14.47 -21.27
N TYR A 104 8.57 14.30 -20.13
CA TYR A 104 7.29 13.59 -19.99
C TYR A 104 6.39 14.19 -18.90
N GLY A 105 5.16 13.69 -18.78
CA GLY A 105 4.24 13.98 -17.67
C GLY A 105 3.40 15.25 -17.86
N ILE A 106 2.76 15.71 -16.79
CA ILE A 106 1.99 16.97 -16.78
C ILE A 106 2.94 18.13 -17.09
N ASP A 107 2.53 19.02 -18.00
CA ASP A 107 3.32 20.14 -18.53
C ASP A 107 4.76 19.78 -18.98
N CYS A 108 5.01 18.51 -19.28
CA CYS A 108 6.33 18.00 -19.66
C CYS A 108 7.44 18.32 -18.62
N GLN A 109 7.12 18.30 -17.33
CA GLN A 109 8.07 18.62 -16.25
C GLN A 109 8.91 17.41 -15.80
N GLY A 110 8.49 16.18 -16.10
CA GLY A 110 9.26 14.96 -15.82
C GLY A 110 10.41 14.76 -16.81
N LEU A 111 11.49 14.12 -16.37
CA LEU A 111 12.69 13.84 -17.18
C LEU A 111 12.97 12.34 -17.30
N CYS A 112 13.05 11.82 -18.53
CA CYS A 112 13.38 10.43 -18.81
C CYS A 112 14.89 10.16 -18.73
N GLU A 113 15.31 9.38 -17.73
CA GLU A 113 16.67 8.84 -17.59
C GLU A 113 16.82 7.45 -18.25
N CYS A 114 16.34 7.32 -19.50
CA CYS A 114 16.31 6.07 -20.25
C CYS A 114 16.41 6.35 -21.76
N GLU A 115 16.66 5.30 -22.57
CA GLU A 115 16.63 5.44 -24.02
C GLU A 115 15.28 5.98 -24.51
N LYS A 116 15.29 6.81 -25.56
CA LYS A 116 14.08 7.42 -26.15
C LYS A 116 12.94 6.43 -26.47
N LYS A 117 13.27 5.17 -26.81
CA LYS A 117 12.30 4.10 -27.10
C LYS A 117 11.57 3.58 -25.84
N LEU A 118 12.13 3.83 -24.66
CA LEU A 118 11.62 3.45 -23.34
C LEU A 118 11.08 4.66 -22.56
N CYS A 119 10.99 5.83 -23.18
CA CYS A 119 10.42 7.04 -22.59
C CYS A 119 8.99 7.22 -23.10
N ASP A 120 8.00 6.81 -22.30
CA ASP A 120 6.62 7.18 -22.54
C ASP A 120 6.40 8.66 -22.20
N VAL A 121 5.57 9.35 -23.00
CA VAL A 121 5.36 10.80 -22.82
C VAL A 121 4.45 11.12 -21.64
N ALA A 122 3.59 10.20 -21.19
CA ALA A 122 2.71 10.40 -20.05
C ALA A 122 3.34 9.92 -18.73
N THR A 123 4.00 8.77 -18.74
CA THR A 123 4.52 8.09 -17.53
C THR A 123 6.03 8.05 -17.39
N GLY A 124 6.79 8.44 -18.41
CA GLY A 124 8.25 8.48 -18.36
C GLY A 124 8.89 7.12 -18.65
N CYS A 125 9.98 6.80 -17.95
CA CYS A 125 10.75 5.60 -18.24
C CYS A 125 10.00 4.32 -17.90
N ILE A 126 9.61 3.57 -18.93
CA ILE A 126 9.06 2.22 -18.81
C ILE A 126 10.19 1.21 -18.61
N SER A 127 10.02 0.29 -17.65
CA SER A 127 10.97 -0.79 -17.41
C SER A 127 10.59 -2.03 -18.23
N PRO A 128 11.56 -2.84 -18.70
CA PRO A 128 11.26 -4.13 -19.32
C PRO A 128 10.73 -5.18 -18.32
N ALA A 129 10.62 -4.87 -17.03
CA ALA A 129 9.87 -5.69 -16.08
C ALA A 129 8.36 -5.43 -16.14
N ASP A 130 7.92 -4.38 -16.84
CA ASP A 130 6.53 -4.06 -17.15
C ASP A 130 6.17 -4.46 -18.60
N GLU A 131 6.61 -5.63 -19.08
CA GLU A 131 6.15 -6.24 -20.34
C GLU A 131 4.66 -6.62 -20.22
N CYS A 132 3.81 -5.61 -20.40
CA CYS A 132 2.37 -5.77 -20.30
C CYS A 132 1.78 -6.44 -21.55
N PRO A 133 0.70 -7.23 -21.39
CA PRO A 133 -0.10 -7.67 -22.52
C PRO A 133 -0.51 -6.47 -23.38
N SER A 134 -0.53 -6.66 -24.71
CA SER A 134 -1.01 -5.65 -25.66
C SER A 134 -2.38 -5.13 -25.23
N GLY A 135 -2.56 -3.81 -25.20
CA GLY A 135 -3.77 -3.18 -24.65
C GLY A 135 -3.66 -2.72 -23.19
N TYR A 136 -2.51 -2.93 -22.52
CA TYR A 136 -2.30 -2.53 -21.12
C TYR A 136 -0.97 -1.80 -20.90
N LEU A 137 -0.93 -0.95 -19.86
CA LEU A 137 0.24 -0.16 -19.46
C LEU A 137 0.30 0.06 -17.93
N GLY A 138 1.44 0.60 -17.49
CA GLY A 138 1.68 1.00 -16.09
C GLY A 138 2.06 -0.19 -15.19
N HIS A 139 2.41 0.13 -13.95
CA HIS A 139 2.90 -0.87 -13.00
C HIS A 139 1.86 -1.99 -12.76
N ASN A 140 2.32 -3.24 -12.88
CA ASN A 140 1.49 -4.46 -12.87
C ASN A 140 0.36 -4.48 -13.93
N CYS A 141 0.50 -3.72 -15.02
CA CYS A 141 -0.42 -3.73 -16.17
C CYS A 141 -1.87 -3.37 -15.81
N SER A 142 -2.03 -2.52 -14.81
CA SER A 142 -3.30 -2.17 -14.17
C SER A 142 -4.15 -1.16 -14.96
N LYS A 143 -3.61 -0.54 -16.02
CA LYS A 143 -4.32 0.44 -16.84
C LYS A 143 -4.50 -0.08 -18.27
N GLN A 144 -5.72 -0.02 -18.78
CA GLN A 144 -6.05 -0.34 -20.17
C GLN A 144 -5.69 0.82 -21.12
N CYS A 145 -5.44 0.55 -22.39
CA CYS A 145 -5.41 1.58 -23.44
C CYS A 145 -6.79 2.24 -23.60
N ASN A 146 -6.79 3.57 -23.62
CA ASN A 146 -7.96 4.36 -23.97
C ASN A 146 -7.91 4.74 -25.44
N TYR A 147 -9.05 4.68 -26.13
CA TYR A 147 -9.21 5.18 -27.49
C TYR A 147 -8.68 6.63 -27.59
N PRO A 148 -7.92 6.98 -28.65
CA PRO A 148 -7.65 6.22 -29.87
C PRO A 148 -6.44 5.29 -29.82
N ASN A 149 -5.87 4.98 -28.65
CA ASN A 149 -4.59 4.25 -28.57
C ASN A 149 -4.78 2.74 -28.38
N TYR A 150 -3.85 1.94 -28.89
CA TYR A 150 -3.85 0.47 -28.81
C TYR A 150 -2.44 -0.15 -28.77
N GLY A 151 -2.37 -1.47 -28.54
CA GLY A 151 -1.15 -2.26 -28.69
C GLY A 151 -0.22 -2.23 -27.49
N ASN A 152 1.04 -2.61 -27.70
CA ASN A 152 2.04 -2.65 -26.64
C ASN A 152 2.31 -1.24 -26.11
N HIS A 153 2.18 -1.08 -24.78
CA HIS A 153 2.27 0.22 -24.09
C HIS A 153 1.39 1.33 -24.71
N CYS A 154 0.29 0.97 -25.40
CA CYS A 154 -0.62 1.89 -26.07
C CYS A 154 0.06 2.83 -27.09
N GLN A 155 1.07 2.35 -27.81
CA GLN A 155 1.82 3.15 -28.79
C GLN A 155 1.22 3.15 -30.21
N GLY A 156 0.28 2.25 -30.50
CA GLY A 156 -0.51 2.25 -31.73
C GLY A 156 -1.65 3.26 -31.67
N PHE A 157 -2.08 3.78 -32.82
CA PHE A 157 -3.15 4.77 -32.94
C PHE A 157 -4.21 4.29 -33.95
N CYS A 158 -5.48 4.29 -33.55
CA CYS A 158 -6.61 3.85 -34.36
C CYS A 158 -7.12 4.96 -35.28
N GLU A 159 -7.03 4.74 -36.59
CA GLU A 159 -7.64 5.58 -37.64
C GLU A 159 -9.04 5.05 -38.04
N CYS A 160 -9.86 4.69 -37.06
CA CYS A 160 -11.19 4.11 -37.22
C CYS A 160 -12.12 4.57 -36.08
N GLU A 161 -13.44 4.39 -36.24
CA GLU A 161 -14.39 4.65 -35.15
C GLU A 161 -14.09 3.77 -33.92
N GLU A 162 -14.33 4.27 -32.72
CA GLU A 162 -14.04 3.58 -31.45
C GLU A 162 -14.57 2.15 -31.38
N ARG A 163 -15.77 1.88 -31.93
CA ARG A 163 -16.38 0.54 -32.01
C ARG A 163 -15.62 -0.48 -32.87
N PHE A 164 -14.62 -0.03 -33.62
CA PHE A 164 -13.76 -0.82 -34.50
C PHE A 164 -12.28 -0.79 -34.07
N CYS A 165 -11.97 -0.18 -32.92
CA CYS A 165 -10.63 -0.12 -32.35
C CYS A 165 -10.51 -1.12 -31.21
N ASP A 166 -9.86 -2.26 -31.44
CA ASP A 166 -9.49 -3.18 -30.38
C ASP A 166 -8.26 -2.66 -29.62
N ILE A 167 -8.27 -2.76 -28.29
CA ILE A 167 -7.19 -2.24 -27.44
C ILE A 167 -5.84 -2.94 -27.67
N ALA A 168 -5.82 -4.19 -28.12
CA ALA A 168 -4.60 -4.96 -28.33
C ALA A 168 -4.12 -4.89 -29.79
N ASN A 169 -5.05 -4.94 -30.76
CA ASN A 169 -4.76 -5.16 -32.17
C ASN A 169 -5.04 -3.93 -33.06
N GLY A 170 -5.81 -2.96 -32.58
CA GLY A 170 -6.13 -1.72 -33.29
C GLY A 170 -7.35 -1.84 -34.18
N CYS A 171 -7.32 -1.16 -35.33
CA CYS A 171 -8.47 -1.11 -36.22
C CYS A 171 -8.76 -2.45 -36.91
N PHE A 172 -10.00 -2.91 -36.80
CA PHE A 172 -10.53 -4.06 -37.54
C PHE A 172 -11.74 -3.66 -38.38
N SER A 173 -11.88 -4.21 -39.59
CA SER A 173 -13.02 -3.94 -40.47
C SER A 173 -14.06 -5.06 -40.39
N PRO A 174 -15.38 -4.76 -40.33
CA PRO A 174 -16.42 -5.77 -40.50
C PRO A 174 -16.36 -6.45 -41.89
N ASP A 175 -15.75 -5.81 -42.89
CA ASP A 175 -15.61 -6.36 -44.25
C ASP A 175 -14.51 -7.43 -44.37
N GLU A 176 -13.56 -7.47 -43.43
CA GLU A 176 -12.45 -8.45 -43.40
C GLU A 176 -12.72 -9.63 -42.44
N GLY A 177 -13.86 -9.61 -41.75
CA GLY A 177 -14.26 -10.56 -40.71
C GLY A 177 -13.74 -10.18 -39.33
N CYS A 178 -14.25 -10.86 -38.30
CA CYS A 178 -13.86 -10.60 -36.92
C CYS A 178 -12.45 -11.12 -36.60
N ILE A 179 -11.83 -10.53 -35.57
CA ILE A 179 -10.57 -11.00 -35.00
C ILE A 179 -10.70 -12.45 -34.47
N ASP A 180 -9.59 -13.20 -34.46
CA ASP A 180 -9.56 -14.61 -34.03
C ASP A 180 -10.23 -14.81 -32.66
N GLY A 181 -11.21 -15.71 -32.62
CA GLY A 181 -11.98 -16.02 -31.43
C GLY A 181 -13.26 -15.22 -31.23
N TYR A 182 -13.60 -14.28 -32.13
CA TYR A 182 -14.84 -13.53 -32.11
C TYR A 182 -15.65 -13.69 -33.41
N ILE A 183 -16.98 -13.59 -33.30
CA ILE A 183 -17.97 -13.70 -34.37
C ILE A 183 -19.18 -12.78 -34.10
N GLY A 184 -20.12 -12.78 -35.04
CA GLY A 184 -21.40 -12.07 -34.94
C GLY A 184 -21.31 -10.60 -35.36
N GLU A 185 -22.48 -9.95 -35.42
CA GLU A 185 -22.58 -8.54 -35.80
C GLU A 185 -21.80 -7.65 -34.82
N GLY A 186 -20.83 -6.90 -35.32
CA GLY A 186 -19.94 -6.07 -34.49
C GLY A 186 -18.96 -6.85 -33.60
N CYS A 187 -18.70 -8.13 -33.89
CA CYS A 187 -17.66 -8.95 -33.26
C CYS A 187 -17.74 -9.08 -31.73
N ARG A 188 -18.97 -9.06 -31.17
CA ARG A 188 -19.21 -9.09 -29.72
C ARG A 188 -19.35 -10.48 -29.10
N GLN A 189 -19.44 -11.53 -29.93
CA GLN A 189 -19.63 -12.91 -29.45
C GLN A 189 -18.31 -13.65 -29.54
N SER A 190 -17.80 -14.19 -28.43
CA SER A 190 -16.65 -15.09 -28.46
C SER A 190 -17.05 -16.46 -29.03
N CYS A 191 -16.09 -17.21 -29.59
CA CYS A 191 -16.33 -18.61 -29.95
C CYS A 191 -16.77 -19.43 -28.73
N GLN A 192 -17.81 -20.24 -28.91
CA GLN A 192 -18.24 -21.20 -27.91
C GLN A 192 -17.40 -22.47 -28.01
N TYR A 193 -17.04 -23.07 -26.88
CA TYR A 193 -16.39 -24.38 -26.82
C TYR A 193 -17.23 -25.41 -27.60
N PRO A 194 -16.64 -26.27 -28.46
CA PRO A 194 -15.19 -26.53 -28.62
C PRO A 194 -14.46 -25.65 -29.64
N SER A 195 -15.10 -24.63 -30.23
CA SER A 195 -14.52 -23.86 -31.33
C SER A 195 -13.58 -22.73 -30.90
N TYR A 196 -12.59 -22.42 -31.74
CA TYR A 196 -11.65 -21.30 -31.56
C TYR A 196 -11.10 -20.71 -32.86
N GLY A 197 -10.40 -19.57 -32.76
CA GLY A 197 -9.67 -18.91 -33.85
C GLY A 197 -10.58 -18.17 -34.83
N LYS A 198 -10.04 -17.74 -35.98
CA LYS A 198 -10.80 -16.99 -37.00
C LYS A 198 -12.09 -17.70 -37.38
N ASP A 199 -13.19 -16.95 -37.35
CA ASP A 199 -14.55 -17.39 -37.65
C ASP A 199 -14.99 -18.67 -36.89
N CYS A 200 -14.36 -18.98 -35.75
CA CYS A 200 -14.60 -20.18 -34.94
C CYS A 200 -14.42 -21.52 -35.69
N GLN A 201 -13.58 -21.56 -36.73
CA GLN A 201 -13.43 -22.71 -37.62
C GLN A 201 -12.50 -23.82 -37.12
N LYS A 202 -11.72 -23.60 -36.04
CA LYS A 202 -10.82 -24.59 -35.44
C LYS A 202 -11.48 -25.22 -34.21
N LEU A 203 -11.10 -26.45 -33.84
CA LEU A 203 -11.62 -27.15 -32.66
C LEU A 203 -10.53 -27.45 -31.62
N CYS A 204 -10.84 -27.23 -30.35
CA CYS A 204 -10.00 -27.58 -29.21
C CYS A 204 -10.03 -29.08 -28.92
N GLU A 205 -8.89 -29.77 -29.10
CA GLU A 205 -8.67 -31.17 -28.68
C GLU A 205 -8.29 -31.29 -27.19
N CYS A 206 -8.95 -30.51 -26.33
CA CYS A 206 -8.70 -30.44 -24.90
C CYS A 206 -9.96 -30.09 -24.11
N ALA A 207 -9.91 -30.19 -22.78
CA ALA A 207 -11.01 -29.78 -21.91
C ALA A 207 -11.28 -28.28 -22.01
N GLU A 208 -12.54 -27.89 -21.84
CA GLU A 208 -13.01 -26.49 -21.89
C GLU A 208 -12.19 -25.56 -20.98
N SER A 209 -11.79 -26.03 -19.79
CA SER A 209 -10.98 -25.29 -18.81
C SER A 209 -9.58 -24.88 -19.29
N VAL A 210 -9.09 -25.42 -20.42
CA VAL A 210 -7.79 -25.08 -21.03
C VAL A 210 -7.89 -24.71 -22.51
N CYS A 211 -9.11 -24.60 -23.05
CA CYS A 211 -9.38 -24.10 -24.38
C CYS A 211 -9.55 -22.57 -24.34
N ASN A 212 -8.67 -21.84 -25.00
CA ASN A 212 -8.82 -20.41 -25.24
C ASN A 212 -9.54 -20.19 -26.58
N PHE A 213 -10.61 -19.39 -26.59
CA PHE A 213 -11.42 -19.15 -27.79
C PHE A 213 -10.66 -18.45 -28.94
N THR A 214 -9.55 -17.77 -28.67
CA THR A 214 -8.67 -17.17 -29.69
C THR A 214 -7.54 -18.11 -30.09
N THR A 215 -6.80 -18.68 -29.13
CA THR A 215 -5.54 -19.41 -29.41
C THR A 215 -5.63 -20.94 -29.39
N GLY A 216 -6.72 -21.50 -28.86
CA GLY A 216 -6.92 -22.95 -28.74
C GLY A 216 -6.37 -23.52 -27.43
N CYS A 217 -5.88 -24.76 -27.48
CA CYS A 217 -5.43 -25.48 -26.28
C CYS A 217 -4.08 -24.96 -25.74
N ASP A 218 -4.09 -24.46 -24.49
CA ASP A 218 -2.86 -24.13 -23.75
C ASP A 218 -2.11 -25.43 -23.39
N THR A 219 -1.05 -25.73 -24.13
CA THR A 219 -0.26 -26.96 -23.95
C THR A 219 0.45 -27.02 -22.60
N PHE A 220 0.78 -25.88 -21.98
CA PHE A 220 1.40 -25.85 -20.67
C PHE A 220 0.38 -26.22 -19.59
N LYS A 221 -0.79 -25.56 -19.56
CA LYS A 221 -1.87 -25.91 -18.61
C LYS A 221 -2.41 -27.32 -18.84
N HIS A 222 -2.56 -27.75 -20.09
CA HIS A 222 -3.01 -29.11 -20.42
C HIS A 222 -2.06 -30.17 -19.85
N ASN A 223 -0.74 -29.96 -19.96
CA ASN A 223 0.25 -30.86 -19.36
C ASN A 223 0.25 -30.82 -17.83
N VAL A 224 0.03 -29.64 -17.21
CA VAL A 224 -0.06 -29.51 -15.75
C VAL A 224 -1.31 -30.18 -15.18
N LEU A 225 -2.49 -30.01 -15.79
CA LEU A 225 -3.70 -30.72 -15.35
C LEU A 225 -3.56 -32.24 -15.50
N LYS A 226 -2.93 -32.70 -16.58
CA LYS A 226 -2.65 -34.12 -16.81
C LYS A 226 -1.66 -34.70 -15.79
N LEU A 227 -0.70 -33.89 -15.32
CA LEU A 227 0.18 -34.23 -14.20
C LEU A 227 -0.58 -34.31 -12.88
N ASP A 228 -1.46 -33.36 -12.58
CA ASP A 228 -2.24 -33.33 -11.34
C ASP A 228 -3.23 -34.52 -11.23
N GLU A 229 -3.94 -34.82 -12.32
CA GLU A 229 -4.80 -36.01 -12.42
C GLU A 229 -4.00 -37.31 -12.26
N SER A 230 -2.79 -37.38 -12.83
CA SER A 230 -1.88 -38.52 -12.62
C SER A 230 -1.41 -38.64 -11.17
N HIS A 231 -1.16 -37.50 -10.50
CA HIS A 231 -0.70 -37.45 -9.12
C HIS A 231 -1.82 -37.85 -8.15
N GLU A 232 -3.05 -37.37 -8.35
CA GLU A 232 -4.21 -37.79 -7.55
C GLU A 232 -4.47 -39.30 -7.67
N SER A 233 -4.35 -39.87 -8.88
CA SER A 233 -4.51 -41.32 -9.09
C SER A 233 -3.42 -42.15 -8.38
N MET A 234 -2.15 -41.69 -8.43
CA MET A 234 -1.04 -42.34 -7.73
C MET A 234 -1.19 -42.24 -6.21
N VAL A 235 -1.58 -41.07 -5.69
CA VAL A 235 -1.78 -40.84 -4.26
C VAL A 235 -2.91 -41.70 -3.71
N LYS A 236 -4.01 -41.89 -4.44
CA LYS A 236 -5.08 -42.84 -4.07
C LYS A 236 -4.57 -44.28 -3.96
N GLN A 237 -3.67 -44.70 -4.85
CA GLN A 237 -3.08 -46.05 -4.82
C GLN A 237 -2.13 -46.26 -3.63
N ILE A 238 -1.36 -45.22 -3.25
CA ILE A 238 -0.42 -45.28 -2.11
C ILE A 238 -1.18 -45.22 -0.77
N THR A 239 -2.17 -44.32 -0.64
CA THR A 239 -2.94 -44.12 0.60
C THR A 239 -3.94 -45.25 0.88
N GLY A 240 -4.36 -46.00 -0.13
CA GLY A 240 -5.20 -47.20 0.04
C GLY A 240 -4.48 -48.42 0.63
N ASN A 241 -3.15 -48.38 0.82
CA ASN A 241 -2.40 -49.50 1.37
C ASN A 241 -2.39 -49.48 2.92
N PRO A 242 -2.93 -50.50 3.62
CA PRO A 242 -2.97 -50.52 5.09
C PRO A 242 -1.57 -50.46 5.74
N LEU A 243 -0.53 -50.91 5.04
CA LEU A 243 0.86 -50.85 5.51
C LEU A 243 1.37 -49.39 5.63
N MET A 244 0.95 -48.50 4.71
CA MET A 244 1.33 -47.08 4.74
C MET A 244 0.65 -46.33 5.89
N ALA A 245 -0.63 -46.62 6.16
CA ALA A 245 -1.36 -46.05 7.29
C ALA A 245 -0.68 -46.39 8.64
N ILE A 246 -0.20 -47.63 8.80
CA ILE A 246 0.55 -48.07 9.98
C ILE A 246 1.86 -47.28 10.10
N ILE A 247 2.66 -47.17 9.04
CA ILE A 247 3.94 -46.43 9.04
C ILE A 247 3.74 -44.98 9.49
N VAL A 248 2.78 -44.27 8.91
CA VAL A 248 2.46 -42.87 9.28
C VAL A 248 2.06 -42.78 10.76
N SER A 249 1.20 -43.68 11.24
CA SER A 249 0.77 -43.68 12.65
C SER A 249 1.92 -43.89 13.63
N VAL A 250 2.84 -44.82 13.34
CA VAL A 250 4.02 -45.12 14.18
C VAL A 250 4.99 -43.93 14.19
N SER A 251 5.23 -43.30 13.04
CA SER A 251 6.07 -42.10 12.94
C SER A 251 5.53 -40.96 13.79
N VAL A 252 4.23 -40.66 13.73
CA VAL A 252 3.59 -39.61 14.53
C VAL A 252 3.72 -39.90 16.04
N VAL A 253 3.43 -41.14 16.47
CA VAL A 253 3.58 -41.54 17.87
C VAL A 253 5.04 -41.39 18.35
N PHE A 254 6.01 -41.81 17.54
CA PHE A 254 7.43 -41.66 17.87
C PHE A 254 7.84 -40.18 18.01
N SER A 255 7.41 -39.30 17.11
CA SER A 255 7.67 -37.86 17.20
C SER A 255 7.08 -37.22 18.47
N VAL A 256 5.88 -37.63 18.89
CA VAL A 256 5.25 -37.16 20.14
C VAL A 256 5.98 -37.68 21.39
N LEU A 257 6.41 -38.94 21.39
CA LEU A 257 7.19 -39.50 22.50
C LEU A 257 8.56 -38.83 22.62
N MET A 258 9.25 -38.60 21.51
CA MET A 258 10.55 -37.93 21.50
C MET A 258 10.45 -36.46 21.98
N SER A 259 9.43 -35.71 21.56
CA SER A 259 9.23 -34.33 22.03
C SER A 259 8.89 -34.27 23.53
N ALA A 260 8.11 -35.22 24.05
CA ALA A 260 7.85 -35.36 25.48
C ALA A 260 9.13 -35.69 26.28
N ILE A 261 9.97 -36.61 25.79
CA ILE A 261 11.26 -36.96 26.41
C ILE A 261 12.19 -35.74 26.44
N ILE A 262 12.33 -35.03 25.31
CA ILE A 262 13.15 -33.80 25.22
C ILE A 262 12.65 -32.75 26.22
N SER A 263 11.33 -32.55 26.32
CA SER A 263 10.72 -31.62 27.27
C SER A 263 11.01 -31.98 28.73
N LEU A 264 10.95 -33.27 29.08
CA LEU A 264 11.29 -33.78 30.41
C LEU A 264 12.79 -33.61 30.72
N VAL A 265 13.68 -33.84 29.75
CA VAL A 265 15.12 -33.62 29.91
C VAL A 265 15.43 -32.14 30.14
N ILE A 266 14.85 -31.24 29.35
CA ILE A 266 14.99 -29.78 29.53
C ILE A 266 14.47 -29.35 30.91
N TRP A 267 13.33 -29.89 31.36
CA TRP A 267 12.78 -29.61 32.70
C TRP A 267 13.70 -30.10 33.83
N ARG A 268 14.36 -31.25 33.66
CA ARG A 268 15.35 -31.77 34.62
C ARG A 268 16.63 -30.93 34.65
N LEU A 269 17.15 -30.51 33.50
CA LEU A 269 18.35 -29.67 33.39
C LEU A 269 18.11 -28.24 33.90
N LYS A 270 16.89 -27.72 33.77
CA LYS A 270 16.51 -26.37 34.26
C LYS A 270 16.09 -26.36 35.73
N ARG A 271 16.30 -27.43 36.50
CA ARG A 271 15.98 -27.51 37.93
C ARG A 271 17.11 -26.83 38.73
N PRO A 272 16.94 -25.60 39.26
CA PRO A 272 18.01 -24.93 39.98
C PRO A 272 18.13 -25.54 41.37
N ASP A 273 19.34 -25.88 41.78
CA ASP A 273 19.57 -26.46 43.11
C ASP A 273 19.24 -25.41 44.19
N ARG A 274 18.35 -25.75 45.12
CA ARG A 274 17.67 -24.78 46.01
C ARG A 274 18.19 -24.82 47.44
N THR A 275 19.52 -24.95 47.55
CA THR A 275 20.33 -24.88 48.78
C THR A 275 21.67 -24.26 48.36
N ILE A 276 22.08 -23.08 48.84
CA ILE A 276 22.22 -22.63 50.23
C ILE A 276 21.96 -21.10 50.34
N MET A 277 21.37 -20.65 51.45
CA MET A 277 21.40 -19.24 51.89
C MET A 277 22.18 -19.10 53.21
N ARG A 278 22.70 -17.88 53.46
CA ARG A 278 23.45 -17.41 54.65
C ARG A 278 24.93 -17.83 54.64
N ALA A 279 25.91 -17.01 55.06
CA ALA A 279 25.91 -15.66 55.65
C ALA A 279 26.87 -14.72 54.83
N SER A 280 27.16 -13.44 55.14
CA SER A 280 26.98 -12.63 56.36
C SER A 280 26.66 -11.14 56.02
N SER A 281 27.17 -10.17 56.79
CA SER A 281 27.03 -8.70 56.54
C SER A 281 28.41 -7.99 56.71
N PRO A 282 28.52 -6.64 56.84
CA PRO A 282 29.19 -5.75 55.87
C PRO A 282 30.58 -5.24 56.31
N VAL A 283 31.31 -4.50 55.44
CA VAL A 283 32.15 -3.30 55.75
C VAL A 283 32.92 -2.78 54.51
N GLN A 284 32.95 -1.44 54.38
CA GLN A 284 33.85 -0.49 53.65
C GLN A 284 34.65 -0.85 52.38
N GLU A 285 34.31 -0.14 51.29
CA GLU A 285 35.08 1.00 50.75
C GLU A 285 36.61 0.87 50.53
N GLN A 286 37.05 0.84 49.26
CA GLN A 286 38.18 1.67 48.80
C GLN A 286 38.25 1.87 47.27
N GLN A 287 38.88 2.97 46.86
CA GLN A 287 38.91 3.50 45.48
C GLN A 287 40.04 2.92 44.61
N THR A 288 39.78 2.74 43.32
CA THR A 288 40.69 3.05 42.19
C THR A 288 39.81 3.38 40.97
N SER A 289 39.62 4.65 40.62
CA SER A 289 40.49 5.50 39.76
C SER A 289 40.84 4.90 38.39
N ASN A 290 40.73 5.76 37.37
CA ASN A 290 41.07 5.59 35.95
C ASN A 290 39.91 5.02 35.09
N LYS A 291 39.47 5.64 33.99
CA LYS A 291 39.96 6.86 33.31
C LYS A 291 38.81 7.52 32.52
N ALA A 292 38.73 8.85 32.52
CA ALA A 292 37.75 9.62 31.75
C ALA A 292 38.14 9.78 30.27
N THR A 293 37.17 10.18 29.43
CA THR A 293 37.22 10.77 28.04
C THR A 293 36.01 10.20 27.26
N THR A 294 35.03 10.94 26.72
CA THR A 294 34.67 12.38 26.69
C THR A 294 33.14 12.47 26.50
N LEU A 295 32.46 13.42 27.15
CA LEU A 295 31.84 14.63 26.55
C LEU A 295 30.74 14.36 25.48
N GLY A 296 29.52 14.89 25.58
CA GLY A 296 29.01 15.94 26.47
C GLY A 296 27.51 15.86 26.78
N ALA A 297 27.10 16.69 27.75
CA ALA A 297 25.72 16.80 28.24
C ALA A 297 24.93 17.89 27.45
N ALA A 298 23.74 18.24 27.98
CA ALA A 298 22.82 19.29 27.51
C ALA A 298 21.91 18.86 26.32
N ASN A 299 20.58 19.02 26.36
CA ASN A 299 19.70 19.66 27.34
C ASN A 299 18.33 18.96 27.46
N THR A 300 17.76 19.00 28.66
CA THR A 300 16.32 18.82 28.88
C THR A 300 15.56 20.00 28.29
N TYR A 301 14.57 19.75 27.43
CA TYR A 301 13.51 20.72 27.13
C TYR A 301 12.15 20.03 27.19
N CYS A 302 11.47 20.20 28.32
CA CYS A 302 10.03 20.02 28.38
C CYS A 302 9.40 21.27 27.77
N PHE A 303 8.84 21.18 26.56
CA PHE A 303 7.86 22.17 26.12
C PHE A 303 6.51 21.80 26.73
N ASN A 304 6.23 22.44 27.87
CA ASN A 304 4.93 22.41 28.53
C ASN A 304 4.38 23.84 28.53
N ASP A 305 4.00 24.31 27.34
CA ASP A 305 3.26 25.53 27.00
C ASP A 305 2.84 25.31 25.52
N ASP A 306 1.58 25.21 25.10
CA ASP A 306 0.30 25.49 25.77
C ASP A 306 -0.63 24.27 25.79
N ALA A 307 -0.78 23.64 26.96
CA ALA A 307 -1.96 22.84 27.29
C ALA A 307 -2.97 23.66 28.10
N ARG A 308 -3.28 24.89 27.65
CA ARG A 308 -4.37 25.68 28.23
C ARG A 308 -5.72 25.20 27.69
N LEU A 309 -6.39 24.45 28.54
CA LEU A 309 -7.82 24.17 28.43
C LEU A 309 -8.61 25.50 28.32
N SER A 310 -9.73 25.44 27.58
CA SER A 310 -10.89 26.34 27.70
C SER A 310 -10.64 27.85 27.63
N HIS A 311 -10.69 28.42 26.42
CA HIS A 311 -11.54 29.57 26.02
C HIS A 311 -11.57 29.60 24.47
N PHE A 312 -12.45 30.40 23.85
CA PHE A 312 -12.66 30.46 22.38
C PHE A 312 -13.39 29.29 21.71
N TYR A 313 -14.44 28.80 22.37
CA TYR A 313 -15.74 28.85 21.69
C TYR A 313 -16.55 30.01 22.29
N SER A 314 -17.39 30.63 21.47
CA SER A 314 -18.24 31.79 21.78
C SER A 314 -17.55 33.16 21.85
N SER A 315 -17.58 33.87 20.72
CA SER A 315 -18.17 35.21 20.69
C SER A 315 -19.16 35.26 19.51
N PRO A 316 -20.42 35.68 19.71
CA PRO A 316 -21.33 35.94 18.59
C PRO A 316 -20.85 37.19 17.85
N ILE A 317 -20.86 37.17 16.51
CA ILE A 317 -20.68 38.38 15.72
C ILE A 317 -22.01 39.14 15.75
N GLU A 318 -21.98 40.35 16.30
CA GLU A 318 -23.13 41.27 16.25
C GLU A 318 -23.45 41.64 14.80
N ILE A 319 -24.75 41.64 14.46
CA ILE A 319 -25.22 42.13 13.18
C ILE A 319 -25.18 43.66 13.21
N SER A 320 -24.07 44.26 12.78
CA SER A 320 -24.01 45.69 12.48
C SER A 320 -24.40 45.94 11.02
N SER A 321 -25.69 46.21 10.81
CA SER A 321 -26.20 46.69 9.53
C SER A 321 -25.69 48.12 9.25
N SER A 322 -24.87 48.30 8.21
CA SER A 322 -24.73 49.59 7.54
C SER A 322 -24.56 49.42 6.04
N LEU A 323 -25.67 49.57 5.32
CA LEU A 323 -25.64 50.12 3.96
C LEU A 323 -24.85 51.42 3.97
N ASN A 324 -23.92 51.59 3.03
CA ASN A 324 -23.91 52.74 2.13
C ASN A 324 -22.89 52.54 1.00
N ASN A 325 -23.39 52.60 -0.24
CA ASN A 325 -22.61 52.78 -1.46
C ASN A 325 -22.07 54.23 -1.49
N PRO A 326 -20.96 54.52 -2.20
CA PRO A 326 -21.01 54.73 -3.65
C PRO A 326 -19.94 53.88 -4.39
N GLU A 327 -20.04 53.62 -5.69
CA GLU A 327 -20.65 54.40 -6.80
C GLU A 327 -21.93 53.79 -7.41
#